data_AF-A0A1B6JVX4-F1
#
_entry.id   AF-A0A1B6JVX4-F1
#
_cell.length_a   1.000
_cell.length_b   1.000
_cell.length_c   1.000
_cell.angle_alpha   90.00
_cell.angle_beta   90.00
_cell.angle_gamma   90.00
#
_symmetry.space_group_name_H-M   'P 1'
#
loop_
_entity.id
_entity.type
_entity.pdbx_description
1 polymer ?
#
loop_
_entity_poly.entity_id
_entity_poly.type
_entity_poly.pdbx_seq_one_letter_code
_entity_poly.pdbx_strand_id
1 'polypeptide(L)'
;TGAEENFAETYKSEVIPSSDKGKCLVECVMRHKGVYDKDGKFDLEGLKTYAGKVFEHKPENVEKMIAIAEECHKMDVEGLDKCEAAYKYATCCHTKSREQNISFKD
;
A
#
# COMPACT_ATOMS: atom_id res chain seq x y z
N THR A 1 13.45 4.01 18.22
CA THR A 1 12.24 4.82 18.01
C THR A 1 11.05 4.03 18.53
N GLY A 2 10.51 4.43 19.69
CA GLY A 2 9.43 3.69 20.38
C GLY A 2 8.08 3.85 19.68
N ALA A 3 7.88 3.10 18.61
CA ALA A 3 6.57 2.93 17.98
C ALA A 3 5.98 1.60 18.47
N GLU A 4 5.25 1.65 19.58
CA GLU A 4 4.32 0.60 20.00
C GLU A 4 2.94 0.77 19.35
N GLU A 5 2.87 1.42 18.18
CA GLU A 5 1.77 1.15 17.25
C GLU A 5 2.15 -0.19 16.60
N ASN A 6 1.64 -1.26 17.19
CA ASN A 6 2.00 -2.65 16.90
C ASN A 6 1.89 -2.93 15.40
N PHE A 7 3.04 -2.86 14.72
CA PHE A 7 3.22 -2.96 13.26
C PHE A 7 2.47 -4.14 12.64
N ALA A 8 2.33 -5.23 13.40
CA ALA A 8 1.63 -6.45 13.01
C ALA A 8 0.10 -6.36 13.16
N GLU A 9 -0.42 -5.57 14.10
CA GLU A 9 -1.87 -5.43 14.33
C GLU A 9 -2.51 -4.49 13.32
N THR A 10 -1.80 -3.43 12.92
CA THR A 10 -2.23 -2.54 11.83
C THR A 10 -2.32 -3.28 10.49
N TYR A 11 -1.55 -4.35 10.29
CA TYR A 11 -1.64 -5.21 9.10
C TYR A 11 -2.79 -6.22 9.18
N LYS A 12 -3.20 -6.63 10.39
CA LYS A 12 -4.32 -7.56 10.60
C LYS A 12 -5.68 -6.85 10.58
N SER A 13 -5.74 -5.62 11.04
CA SER A 13 -6.90 -4.74 10.87
C SER A 13 -6.91 -4.18 9.45
N GLU A 14 -8.06 -4.22 8.78
CA GLU A 14 -8.31 -3.56 7.48
C GLU A 14 -8.37 -2.02 7.62
N VAL A 15 -7.59 -1.46 8.55
CA VAL A 15 -7.64 -0.06 8.96
C VAL A 15 -6.27 0.53 8.74
N ILE A 16 -6.18 1.41 7.75
CA ILE A 16 -4.97 2.17 7.46
C ILE A 16 -4.82 3.23 8.56
N PRO A 17 -3.69 3.27 9.28
CA PRO A 17 -3.51 4.17 10.40
C PRO A 17 -3.41 5.60 9.89
N SER A 18 -4.21 6.51 10.46
CA SER A 18 -4.30 7.92 10.04
C SER A 18 -3.51 8.88 10.93
N SER A 19 -2.88 8.40 12.00
CA SER A 19 -1.95 9.18 12.84
C SER A 19 -0.72 9.58 12.01
N ASP A 20 -0.06 10.70 12.31
CA ASP A 20 1.14 11.12 11.56
C ASP A 20 2.22 10.03 11.54
N LYS A 21 2.44 9.37 12.68
CA LYS A 21 3.35 8.23 12.79
C LYS A 21 2.86 7.03 11.99
N GLY A 22 1.56 6.74 12.01
CA GLY A 22 0.92 5.69 11.23
C GLY A 22 1.06 5.90 9.73
N LYS A 23 0.85 7.11 9.23
CA LYS A 23 1.05 7.46 7.81
C LYS A 23 2.50 7.18 7.38
N CYS A 24 3.47 7.58 8.18
CA CYS A 24 4.87 7.26 7.90
C CYS A 24 5.21 5.77 8.04
N LEU A 25 4.48 5.04 8.89
CA LEU A 25 4.60 3.60 8.99
C LEU A 25 4.16 2.93 7.67
N VAL A 26 3.07 3.40 7.06
CA VAL A 26 2.61 2.92 5.75
C VAL A 26 3.70 3.12 4.69
N GLU A 27 4.28 4.31 4.62
CA GLU A 27 5.40 4.62 3.70
C GLU A 27 6.58 3.66 3.90
N CYS A 28 6.98 3.46 5.16
CA CYS A 28 8.08 2.57 5.53
C CYS A 28 7.82 1.12 5.12
N VAL A 29 6.59 0.65 5.32
CA VAL A 29 6.15 -0.70 4.93
C VAL A 29 6.19 -0.88 3.42
N MET A 30 5.68 0.10 2.65
CA MET A 30 5.67 0.01 1.19
C MET A 30 7.09 -0.05 0.63
N ARG A 31 8.03 0.72 1.19
CA ARG A 31 9.47 0.58 0.85
C ARG A 31 10.04 -0.78 1.23
N HIS A 32 9.75 -1.28 2.43
CA HIS A 32 10.25 -2.58 2.87
C HIS A 32 9.71 -3.74 2.01
N LYS A 33 8.48 -3.61 1.51
CA LYS A 33 7.86 -4.57 0.57
C LYS A 33 8.36 -4.43 -0.87
N GLY A 34 9.16 -3.40 -1.15
CA GLY A 34 9.66 -3.06 -2.48
C GLY A 34 8.62 -2.38 -3.37
N VAL A 35 7.42 -2.07 -2.87
CA VAL A 35 6.38 -1.36 -3.62
C VAL A 35 6.79 0.09 -3.88
N TYR A 36 7.55 0.67 -2.95
CA TYR A 36 8.22 1.96 -3.14
C TYR A 36 9.74 1.76 -3.22
N ASP A 37 10.40 2.60 -4.02
CA ASP A 37 11.85 2.64 -4.10
C ASP A 37 12.48 3.26 -2.84
N LYS A 38 13.82 3.38 -2.82
CA LYS A 38 14.54 3.94 -1.67
C LYS A 38 14.22 5.41 -1.41
N ASP A 39 13.78 6.12 -2.43
CA ASP A 39 13.41 7.54 -2.41
C ASP A 39 11.92 7.75 -2.07
N GLY A 40 11.15 6.67 -1.90
CA GLY A 40 9.73 6.71 -1.54
C GLY A 40 8.80 6.90 -2.73
N LYS A 41 9.29 6.69 -3.95
CA LYS A 41 8.49 6.73 -5.19
C LYS A 41 7.88 5.39 -5.48
N PHE A 42 6.71 5.39 -6.13
CA PHE A 42 6.03 4.18 -6.53
C PHE A 42 6.84 3.37 -7.55
N ASP A 43 7.04 2.09 -7.27
CA ASP A 43 7.75 1.14 -8.11
C ASP A 43 6.78 0.06 -8.62
N LEU A 44 6.49 0.11 -9.92
CA LEU A 44 5.55 -0.81 -10.55
C LEU A 44 6.07 -2.26 -10.58
N GLU A 45 7.37 -2.47 -10.74
CA GLU A 45 7.95 -3.82 -10.79
C GLU A 45 7.96 -4.47 -9.40
N GLY A 46 8.24 -3.67 -8.39
CA GLY A 46 8.15 -4.01 -7.00
C GLY A 46 6.72 -4.33 -6.58
N LEU A 47 5.73 -3.56 -7.04
CA LEU A 47 4.32 -3.91 -6.86
C LEU A 47 3.98 -5.25 -7.53
N LYS A 48 4.38 -5.47 -8.79
CA LYS A 48 4.15 -6.73 -9.50
C LYS A 48 4.73 -7.91 -8.73
N THR A 49 5.94 -7.76 -8.23
CA THR A 49 6.63 -8.77 -7.43
C THR A 49 5.91 -9.04 -6.11
N TYR A 50 5.47 -7.98 -5.42
CA TYR A 50 4.73 -8.10 -4.17
C TYR A 50 3.36 -8.75 -4.39
N ALA A 51 2.60 -8.28 -5.36
CA ALA A 51 1.29 -8.81 -5.71
C ALA A 51 1.38 -10.27 -6.18
N GLY A 52 2.37 -10.64 -6.98
CA GLY A 52 2.60 -12.03 -7.39
C GLY A 52 2.90 -12.98 -6.23
N LYS A 53 3.54 -12.48 -5.15
CA LYS A 53 3.76 -13.25 -3.92
C LYS A 53 2.51 -13.36 -3.06
N VAL A 54 1.77 -12.25 -2.90
CA VAL A 54 0.55 -12.24 -2.08
C VAL A 54 -0.57 -13.04 -2.73
N PHE A 55 -0.71 -12.97 -4.05
CA PHE A 55 -1.78 -13.59 -4.79
C PHE A 55 -1.27 -14.75 -5.66
N GLU A 56 -0.28 -15.53 -5.18
CA GLU A 56 0.30 -16.62 -5.97
C GLU A 56 -0.78 -17.63 -6.43
N HIS A 57 -1.80 -17.83 -5.59
CA HIS A 57 -2.95 -18.71 -5.86
C HIS A 57 -4.13 -18.02 -6.55
N LYS A 58 -4.05 -16.70 -6.80
CA LYS A 58 -5.11 -15.88 -7.41
C LYS A 58 -4.51 -14.90 -8.43
N PRO A 59 -3.98 -15.37 -9.56
CA PRO A 59 -3.28 -14.52 -10.54
C PRO A 59 -4.15 -13.37 -11.07
N GLU A 60 -5.47 -13.56 -11.17
CA GLU A 60 -6.40 -12.49 -11.53
C GLU A 60 -6.37 -11.28 -10.58
N ASN A 61 -6.04 -11.50 -9.29
CA ASN A 61 -5.93 -10.43 -8.31
C ASN A 61 -4.64 -9.64 -8.50
N VAL A 62 -3.60 -10.23 -9.10
CA VAL A 62 -2.35 -9.52 -9.44
C VAL A 62 -2.65 -8.41 -10.44
N GLU A 63 -3.32 -8.73 -11.54
CA GLU A 63 -3.67 -7.76 -12.58
C GLU A 63 -4.60 -6.67 -12.07
N LYS A 64 -5.63 -7.04 -11.30
CA LYS A 64 -6.54 -6.06 -10.67
C LYS A 64 -5.80 -5.13 -9.71
N MET A 65 -4.87 -5.66 -8.90
CA MET A 65 -4.09 -4.86 -7.97
C MET A 65 -3.16 -3.86 -8.66
N ILE A 66 -2.56 -4.26 -9.78
CA ILE A 66 -1.74 -3.38 -10.60
C ILE A 66 -2.61 -2.24 -11.15
N ALA A 67 -3.75 -2.57 -11.75
CA ALA A 67 -4.67 -1.57 -12.30
C ALA A 67 -5.17 -0.59 -11.24
N ILE A 68 -5.51 -1.09 -10.04
CA ILE A 68 -5.91 -0.27 -8.89
C ILE A 68 -4.77 0.69 -8.50
N ALA A 69 -3.55 0.18 -8.36
CA ALA A 69 -2.43 1.00 -7.94
C ALA A 69 -2.08 2.07 -8.98
N GLU A 70 -2.09 1.73 -10.27
CA GLU A 70 -1.89 2.70 -11.35
C GLU A 70 -2.98 3.77 -11.36
N GLU A 71 -4.24 3.41 -11.12
CA GLU A 71 -5.33 4.37 -11.00
C GLU A 71 -5.15 5.28 -9.79
N CYS A 72 -4.82 4.72 -8.63
CA CYS A 72 -4.56 5.49 -7.42
C CYS A 72 -3.33 6.39 -7.55
N HIS A 73 -2.31 5.98 -8.31
CA HIS A 73 -1.11 6.78 -8.52
C HIS A 73 -1.34 8.00 -9.42
N LYS A 74 -2.45 8.05 -10.17
CA LYS A 74 -2.89 9.25 -10.92
C LYS A 74 -3.42 10.36 -10.01
N MET A 75 -3.67 10.07 -8.73
CA MET A 75 -4.10 11.09 -7.78
C MET A 75 -3.03 12.16 -7.63
N ASP A 76 -3.45 13.42 -7.63
CA ASP A 76 -2.58 14.54 -7.35
C ASP A 76 -2.17 14.53 -5.86
N VAL A 77 -0.88 14.39 -5.63
CA VAL A 77 -0.24 14.43 -4.30
C VAL A 77 0.83 15.51 -4.24
N GLU A 78 0.82 16.45 -5.19
CA GLU A 78 1.79 17.52 -5.24
C GLU A 78 1.71 18.37 -3.96
N GLY A 79 2.87 18.71 -3.39
CA GLY A 79 2.97 19.44 -2.13
C GLY A 79 2.70 18.63 -0.85
N LEU A 80 2.36 17.34 -0.96
CA LEU A 80 2.28 16.45 0.20
C LEU A 80 3.65 15.88 0.55
N ASP A 81 3.87 15.60 1.84
CA ASP A 81 5.01 14.82 2.26
C ASP A 81 4.83 13.34 1.86
N LYS A 82 5.93 12.59 1.81
CA LYS A 82 5.94 11.16 1.44
C LYS A 82 5.00 10.30 2.30
N CYS A 83 4.85 10.61 3.59
CA CYS A 83 3.96 9.90 4.50
C CYS A 83 2.48 10.17 4.16
N GLU A 84 2.11 11.44 3.96
CA GLU A 84 0.76 11.82 3.51
C GLU A 84 0.42 11.24 2.13
N ALA A 85 1.35 11.30 1.18
CA ALA A 85 1.17 10.72 -0.15
C ALA A 85 0.98 9.19 -0.06
N ALA A 86 1.84 8.50 0.69
CA ALA A 86 1.73 7.06 0.91
C ALA A 86 0.39 6.67 1.53
N TYR A 87 -0.08 7.44 2.52
CA TYR A 87 -1.38 7.22 3.16
C TYR A 87 -2.54 7.38 2.17
N LYS A 88 -2.52 8.44 1.35
CA LYS A 88 -3.57 8.67 0.33
C LYS A 88 -3.61 7.54 -0.69
N TYR A 89 -2.44 7.15 -1.23
CA TYR A 89 -2.35 6.06 -2.18
C TYR A 89 -2.80 4.73 -1.58
N ALA A 90 -2.34 4.38 -0.38
CA ALA A 90 -2.75 3.16 0.32
C ALA A 90 -4.27 3.15 0.57
N THR A 91 -4.84 4.29 0.95
CA THR A 91 -6.29 4.44 1.18
C THR A 91 -7.09 4.24 -0.08
N CYS A 92 -6.67 4.84 -1.20
CA CYS A 92 -7.28 4.61 -2.49
C CYS A 92 -7.22 3.12 -2.89
N CYS A 93 -6.04 2.50 -2.78
CA CYS A 93 -5.86 1.09 -3.11
C CYS A 93 -6.74 0.19 -2.25
N HIS A 94 -6.83 0.45 -0.95
CA HIS A 94 -7.63 -0.33 -0.02
C HIS A 94 -9.13 -0.23 -0.33
N THR A 95 -9.64 0.98 -0.58
CA THR A 95 -11.05 1.19 -0.96
C THR A 95 -11.39 0.41 -2.23
N LYS A 96 -10.57 0.56 -3.29
CA LYS A 96 -10.83 -0.11 -4.58
C LYS A 96 -10.66 -1.62 -4.52
N SER A 97 -9.70 -2.11 -3.72
CA SER A 97 -9.52 -3.55 -3.49
C SER A 97 -10.78 -4.14 -2.86
N ARG A 98 -11.38 -3.44 -1.89
CA ARG A 98 -12.64 -3.87 -1.27
C ARG A 98 -13.83 -3.83 -2.22
N GLU A 99 -13.94 -2.80 -3.07
CA GLU A 99 -14.97 -2.74 -4.13
C GLU A 99 -14.87 -3.94 -5.09
N GLN A 100 -13.66 -4.43 -5.34
CA GLN A 100 -13.38 -5.58 -6.19
C GLN A 100 -13.29 -6.92 -5.45
N ASN A 101 -13.63 -6.96 -4.15
CA ASN A 101 -13.56 -8.14 -3.28
C ASN A 101 -12.18 -8.81 -3.24
N ILE A 102 -11.10 -8.02 -3.34
CA ILE A 102 -9.72 -8.46 -3.22
C ILE A 102 -9.30 -8.38 -1.75
N SER A 103 -8.93 -9.52 -1.17
CA SER A 103 -8.42 -9.61 0.20
C SER A 103 -6.93 -9.96 0.20
N PHE A 104 -6.12 -9.16 0.92
CA PHE A 104 -4.68 -9.39 1.09
C PHE A 104 -4.34 -10.47 2.12
N LYS A 105 -5.36 -11.14 2.66
CA LYS A 105 -5.25 -12.25 3.63
C LYS A 105 -5.43 -13.63 2.99
N ASP A 106 -5.73 -13.68 1.70
CA ASP A 106 -5.92 -14.91 0.92
C ASP A 106 -4.60 -15.62 0.58
#